data_AF-A0A356K6G3-F1
#
_entry.id   AF-A0A356K6G3-F1
#
_cell.length_a   1.000
_cell.length_b   1.000
_cell.length_c   1.000
_cell.angle_alpha   90.00
_cell.angle_beta   90.00
_cell.angle_gamma   90.00
#
_symmetry.space_group_name_H-M   'P 1'
#
loop_
_entity.id
_entity.type
_entity.pdbx_description
1 polymer ?
#
loop_
_entity_poly.entity_id
_entity_poly.type
_entity_poly.pdbx_seq_one_letter_code
_entity_poly.pdbx_strand_id
1 'polypeptide(L)'
;RGHRAAHGLPYQGPEADIVEAPAGSIILYDARTWHRAGVNRTDQRRAAILQAMTPSFLMPFGDTSQPYKQFIKGPIIDQLLSRDQKDFAELMVHKVIGPGGMGAITVDKELTGLVQS
;
A
#
# COMPACT_ATOMS: atom_id res chain seq x y z
N ARG A 1 -24.61 5.45 25.23
CA ARG A 1 -23.78 6.60 24.81
C ARG A 1 -22.36 6.11 24.60
N GLY A 2 -21.74 6.34 23.45
CA GLY A 2 -20.37 5.85 23.17
C GLY A 2 -19.28 6.75 23.76
N HIS A 3 -18.08 6.20 23.97
CA HIS A 3 -16.94 6.91 24.57
C HIS A 3 -16.65 8.27 23.90
N ARG A 4 -16.72 8.34 22.56
CA ARG A 4 -16.54 9.60 21.80
C ARG A 4 -17.60 10.67 22.09
N ALA A 5 -18.85 10.27 22.33
CA ALA A 5 -19.92 11.21 22.65
C ALA A 5 -19.81 11.75 24.09
N ALA A 6 -19.16 10.99 24.98
CA ALA A 6 -18.98 11.36 26.38
C ALA A 6 -17.70 12.18 26.64
N HIS A 7 -16.65 11.97 25.83
CA HIS A 7 -15.31 12.55 26.08
C HIS A 7 -14.80 13.47 24.97
N GLY A 8 -15.61 13.75 23.94
CA GLY A 8 -15.19 14.55 22.79
C GLY A 8 -14.22 13.81 21.86
N LEU A 9 -13.57 14.56 20.95
CA LEU A 9 -12.58 13.98 20.03
C LEU A 9 -11.18 14.04 20.69
N PRO A 10 -10.57 12.89 21.03
CA PRO A 10 -9.46 12.84 22.00
C PRO A 10 -8.11 13.41 21.53
N TYR A 11 -7.95 13.83 20.28
CA TYR A 11 -6.61 14.11 19.70
C TYR A 11 -6.59 15.35 18.79
N GLN A 12 -7.08 16.47 19.31
CA GLN A 12 -6.86 17.83 18.76
C GLN A 12 -6.10 18.66 19.81
N GLY A 13 -4.94 18.15 20.25
CA GLY A 13 -4.10 18.82 21.25
C GLY A 13 -3.21 19.89 20.62
N PRO A 14 -2.66 20.82 21.44
CA PRO A 14 -1.71 21.83 20.96
C PRO A 14 -0.46 21.24 20.31
N GLU A 15 -0.14 19.98 20.62
CA GLU A 15 1.01 19.24 20.10
C GLU A 15 0.73 18.50 18.77
N ALA A 16 -0.45 18.67 18.18
CA ALA A 16 -0.82 18.01 16.94
C ALA A 16 -0.83 18.99 15.76
N ASP A 17 0.01 18.71 14.76
CA ASP A 17 0.03 19.46 13.51
C ASP A 17 -1.07 18.99 12.54
N ILE A 18 -1.69 19.94 11.85
CA ILE A 18 -2.62 19.68 10.75
C ILE A 18 -1.86 19.84 9.43
N VAL A 19 -1.80 18.75 8.67
CA VAL A 19 -1.23 18.77 7.31
C VAL A 19 -2.36 18.99 6.30
N GLU A 20 -2.36 20.14 5.64
CA GLU A 20 -3.19 20.39 4.47
C GLU A 20 -2.52 19.83 3.22
N ALA A 21 -3.26 19.05 2.43
CA ALA A 21 -2.76 18.37 1.25
C ALA A 21 -3.75 18.56 0.08
N PRO A 22 -3.52 19.54 -0.80
CA PRO A 22 -4.25 19.70 -2.05
C PRO A 22 -4.15 18.45 -2.94
N ALA A 23 -5.05 18.32 -3.91
CA ALA A 23 -5.02 17.23 -4.88
C ALA A 23 -3.65 17.14 -5.58
N GLY A 24 -3.07 15.94 -5.64
CA GLY A 24 -1.72 15.70 -6.16
C GLY A 24 -0.60 15.80 -5.14
N SER A 25 -0.89 16.24 -3.90
CA SER A 25 0.11 16.24 -2.82
C SER A 25 0.40 14.82 -2.33
N ILE A 26 1.64 14.57 -1.93
CA ILE A 26 2.08 13.32 -1.31
C ILE A 26 2.53 13.64 0.12
N ILE A 27 1.97 12.93 1.10
CA ILE A 27 2.44 12.96 2.48
C ILE A 27 3.27 11.70 2.70
N LEU A 28 4.59 11.86 2.82
CA LEU A 28 5.50 10.79 3.20
C LEU A 28 5.76 10.88 4.71
N TYR A 29 5.51 9.79 5.43
CA TYR A 29 5.78 9.71 6.86
C TYR A 29 6.38 8.35 7.22
N ASP A 30 7.17 8.35 8.29
CA ASP A 30 7.77 7.14 8.86
C ASP A 30 6.71 6.33 9.63
N ALA A 31 6.81 5.00 9.63
CA ALA A 31 5.87 4.13 10.34
C ALA A 31 5.79 4.40 11.86
N ARG A 32 6.79 5.07 12.44
CA ARG A 32 6.86 5.51 13.84
C ARG A 32 6.16 6.84 14.09
N THR A 33 5.77 7.57 13.04
CA THR A 33 5.04 8.83 13.17
C THR A 33 3.62 8.57 13.65
N TRP A 34 3.28 9.08 14.83
CA TRP A 34 1.92 9.02 15.36
C TRP A 34 1.03 9.93 14.52
N HIS A 35 0.02 9.36 13.87
CA HIS A 35 -0.88 10.12 13.01
C HIS A 35 -2.30 9.53 13.06
N ARG A 36 -3.27 10.31 12.60
CA ARG A 36 -4.66 9.87 12.45
C ARG A 36 -5.37 10.66 11.36
N ALA A 37 -6.41 10.06 10.80
CA ALA A 37 -7.38 10.81 10.01
C ALA A 37 -8.16 11.81 10.89
N GLY A 38 -8.23 13.06 10.42
CA GLY A 38 -9.16 14.07 10.95
C GLY A 38 -10.61 13.67 10.67
N VAL A 39 -11.52 14.08 11.56
CA VAL A 39 -12.97 13.86 11.38
C VAL A 39 -13.47 14.78 10.28
N ASN A 40 -14.11 14.20 9.27
CA ASN A 40 -14.76 14.99 8.23
C ASN A 40 -16.04 15.62 8.78
N ARG A 41 -16.12 16.95 8.75
CA ARG A 41 -17.26 17.75 9.24
C ARG A 41 -18.03 18.42 8.09
N THR A 42 -17.75 18.05 6.85
CA THR A 42 -18.41 18.59 5.65
C THR A 42 -19.11 17.47 4.90
N ASP A 43 -20.00 17.84 3.98
CA ASP A 43 -20.66 16.89 3.08
C ASP A 43 -19.79 16.49 1.88
N GLN A 44 -18.54 17.00 1.82
CA GLN A 44 -17.60 16.68 0.76
C GLN A 44 -16.85 15.39 1.07
N ARG A 45 -16.72 14.50 0.09
CA ARG A 45 -15.93 13.27 0.25
C ARG A 45 -14.44 13.58 0.20
N ARG A 46 -13.67 12.99 1.10
CA ARG A 46 -12.20 13.00 1.07
C ARG A 46 -11.69 11.64 0.58
N ALA A 47 -10.91 11.64 -0.50
CA ALA A 47 -10.25 10.46 -1.03
C ALA A 47 -8.73 10.58 -0.87
N ALA A 48 -8.05 9.44 -0.73
CA ALA A 48 -6.60 9.33 -0.72
C ALA A 48 -6.19 8.00 -1.35
N ILE A 49 -5.03 7.98 -2.01
CA ILE A 49 -4.36 6.74 -2.42
C ILE A 49 -3.33 6.42 -1.34
N LEU A 50 -3.45 5.25 -0.73
CA LEU A 50 -2.56 4.82 0.33
C LEU A 50 -1.54 3.84 -0.23
N GLN A 51 -0.26 4.18 -0.09
CA GLN A 51 0.86 3.32 -0.46
C GLN A 51 1.72 3.08 0.78
N ALA A 52 1.92 1.82 1.13
CA ALA A 52 2.80 1.41 2.23
C ALA A 52 4.02 0.71 1.64
N MET A 53 5.20 1.23 1.94
CA MET A 53 6.47 0.59 1.58
C MET A 53 7.03 -0.11 2.81
N THR A 54 7.46 -1.36 2.64
CA THR A 54 8.08 -2.16 3.69
C THR A 54 9.40 -2.74 3.18
N PRO A 55 10.39 -2.97 4.06
CA PRO A 55 11.59 -3.71 3.69
C PRO A 55 11.24 -5.07 3.08
N SER A 56 12.01 -5.52 2.10
CA SER A 56 11.74 -6.75 1.32
C SER A 56 11.73 -8.05 2.15
N PHE A 57 12.28 -8.03 3.37
CA PHE A 57 12.25 -9.17 4.28
C PHE A 57 10.97 -9.21 5.16
N LEU A 58 10.13 -8.19 5.11
CA LEU A 58 8.83 -8.21 5.78
C LEU A 58 7.77 -8.82 4.86
N MET A 59 6.92 -9.66 5.44
CA MET A 59 5.78 -10.22 4.72
C MET A 59 4.76 -9.10 4.42
N PRO A 60 4.29 -8.98 3.17
CA PRO A 60 3.24 -8.02 2.82
C PRO A 60 1.93 -8.33 3.56
N PHE A 61 1.11 -7.30 3.81
CA PHE A 61 -0.19 -7.46 4.47
C PHE A 61 -1.19 -8.26 3.63
N GLY A 62 -1.13 -8.16 2.31
CA GLY A 62 -2.03 -8.86 1.38
C GLY A 62 -1.26 -9.49 0.23
N ASP A 63 -1.74 -10.65 -0.23
CA ASP A 63 -1.23 -11.27 -1.45
C ASP A 63 -1.83 -10.60 -2.69
N THR A 64 -0.95 -10.03 -3.50
CA THR A 64 -1.26 -9.31 -4.75
C THR A 64 -1.19 -10.21 -5.99
N SER A 65 -0.92 -11.52 -5.83
CA SER A 65 -0.82 -12.48 -6.94
C SER A 65 -2.04 -12.56 -7.82
N GLN A 66 -3.22 -12.72 -7.23
CA GLN A 66 -4.45 -12.85 -8.00
C GLN A 66 -4.77 -11.55 -8.76
N PRO A 67 -4.71 -10.36 -8.11
CA PRO A 67 -4.78 -9.09 -8.83
C PRO A 67 -3.76 -8.96 -9.97
N TYR A 68 -2.51 -9.35 -9.73
CA TYR A 68 -1.45 -9.33 -10.75
C TYR A 68 -1.80 -10.22 -11.95
N LYS A 69 -2.17 -11.49 -11.70
CA LYS A 69 -2.55 -12.45 -12.74
C LYS A 69 -3.76 -11.99 -13.54
N GLN A 70 -4.73 -11.33 -12.89
CA GLN A 70 -5.86 -10.74 -13.57
C GLN A 70 -5.45 -9.55 -14.45
N PHE A 71 -4.55 -8.70 -13.95
CA PHE A 71 -4.06 -7.55 -14.68
C PHE A 71 -3.31 -7.94 -15.96
N ILE A 72 -2.36 -8.90 -15.87
CA ILE A 72 -1.56 -9.33 -17.02
C ILE A 72 -2.37 -10.12 -18.06
N LYS A 73 -3.55 -10.64 -17.69
CA LYS A 73 -4.50 -11.26 -18.63
C LYS A 73 -5.44 -10.23 -19.29
N GLY A 74 -5.48 -9.02 -18.75
CA GLY A 74 -6.34 -7.95 -19.25
C GLY A 74 -5.71 -7.23 -20.45
N PRO A 75 -6.52 -6.55 -21.27
CA PRO A 75 -6.05 -5.83 -22.47
C PRO A 75 -5.24 -4.56 -22.15
N ILE A 76 -5.05 -4.23 -20.87
CA ILE A 76 -4.33 -3.04 -20.42
C ILE A 76 -2.81 -3.29 -20.44
N ILE A 77 -2.36 -4.53 -20.26
CA ILE A 77 -0.93 -4.84 -20.21
C ILE A 77 -0.22 -4.45 -21.51
N ASP A 78 -0.88 -4.66 -22.65
CA ASP A 78 -0.36 -4.34 -23.98
C ASP A 78 -0.30 -2.83 -24.27
N GLN A 79 -0.94 -2.02 -23.44
CA GLN A 79 -0.88 -0.55 -23.52
C GLN A 79 0.24 0.05 -22.68
N LEU A 80 0.87 -0.76 -21.81
CA LEU A 80 1.99 -0.34 -21.00
C LEU A 80 3.31 -0.43 -21.78
N LEU A 81 4.25 0.47 -21.46
CA LEU A 81 5.62 0.32 -21.92
C LEU A 81 6.21 -0.95 -21.31
N SER A 82 7.14 -1.60 -22.01
CA SER A 82 7.80 -2.81 -21.48
C SER A 82 8.49 -2.58 -20.13
N ARG A 83 8.96 -1.34 -19.89
CA ARG A 83 9.48 -0.93 -18.59
C ARG A 83 8.39 -0.93 -17.51
N ASP A 84 7.24 -0.34 -17.79
CA ASP A 84 6.12 -0.27 -16.84
C ASP A 84 5.56 -1.65 -16.51
N GLN A 85 5.56 -2.57 -17.49
CA GLN A 85 5.19 -3.98 -17.25
C GLN A 85 6.14 -4.65 -16.25
N LYS A 86 7.44 -4.39 -16.38
CA LYS A 86 8.47 -4.91 -15.46
C LYS A 86 8.31 -4.30 -14.07
N ASP A 87 8.21 -2.97 -13.99
CA ASP A 87 8.07 -2.25 -12.72
C ASP A 87 6.78 -2.67 -11.99
N PHE A 88 5.69 -2.89 -12.74
CA PHE A 88 4.43 -3.42 -12.21
C PHE A 88 4.57 -4.84 -11.67
N ALA A 89 5.30 -5.72 -12.37
CA ALA A 89 5.57 -7.07 -11.88
C ALA A 89 6.42 -7.05 -10.60
N GLU A 90 7.43 -6.18 -10.51
CA GLU A 90 8.23 -6.03 -9.29
C GLU A 90 7.43 -5.49 -8.10
N LEU A 91 6.46 -4.61 -8.36
CA LEU A 91 5.56 -4.07 -7.34
C LEU A 91 4.56 -5.13 -6.83
N MET A 92 4.04 -5.96 -7.73
CA MET A 92 2.92 -6.86 -7.46
C MET A 92 3.33 -8.30 -7.19
N VAL A 93 4.58 -8.69 -7.46
CA VAL A 93 5.11 -10.03 -7.19
C VAL A 93 6.20 -9.93 -6.12
N HIS A 94 5.80 -10.21 -4.88
CA HIS A 94 6.69 -10.10 -3.74
C HIS A 94 7.73 -11.23 -3.71
N LYS A 95 8.99 -10.86 -3.49
CA LYS A 95 10.14 -11.78 -3.40
C LYS A 95 10.74 -11.66 -2.01
N VAL A 96 10.99 -12.79 -1.34
CA VAL A 96 11.71 -12.79 -0.07
C VAL A 96 13.01 -13.53 -0.26
N ILE A 97 14.09 -12.84 0.11
CA ILE A 97 15.45 -13.37 0.03
C ILE A 97 15.77 -13.99 1.38
N GLY A 98 15.77 -15.31 1.44
CA GLY A 98 16.17 -16.06 2.64
C GLY A 98 17.66 -16.46 2.60
N PRO A 99 18.20 -17.05 3.68
CA PRO A 99 19.58 -17.55 3.71
C PRO A 99 19.92 -18.58 2.63
N GLY A 100 18.91 -19.24 2.05
CA GLY A 100 19.04 -20.22 0.96
C GLY A 100 18.85 -19.67 -0.46
N GLY A 101 18.73 -18.34 -0.65
CA GLY A 101 18.55 -17.70 -1.96
C GLY A 101 17.17 -17.05 -2.18
N MET A 102 16.89 -16.65 -3.42
CA MET A 102 15.62 -16.04 -3.83
C MET A 102 14.48 -17.08 -3.82
N GLY A 103 13.48 -16.87 -2.97
CA GLY A 103 12.16 -17.49 -3.12
C GLY A 103 11.14 -16.41 -3.44
N ALA A 104 10.31 -16.58 -4.47
CA ALA A 104 9.11 -15.74 -4.55
C ALA A 104 8.26 -16.05 -3.30
N ILE A 105 7.75 -15.02 -2.62
CA ILE A 105 6.70 -15.21 -1.62
C ILE A 105 5.48 -14.48 -2.12
N THR A 106 4.78 -15.18 -2.98
CA THR A 106 3.35 -15.07 -3.01
C THR A 106 2.76 -16.46 -2.74
N VAL A 107 1.51 -16.58 -2.30
CA VAL A 107 0.92 -17.92 -2.08
C VAL A 107 0.62 -18.66 -3.40
N ASP A 108 0.92 -18.03 -4.54
CA ASP A 108 0.68 -18.55 -5.88
C ASP A 108 1.91 -19.35 -6.39
N LYS A 109 1.72 -20.66 -6.52
CA LYS A 109 2.76 -21.60 -6.94
C LYS A 109 3.28 -21.33 -8.35
N GLU A 110 2.43 -20.83 -9.24
CA GLU A 110 2.80 -20.53 -10.63
C GLU A 110 3.77 -19.36 -10.68
N LEU A 111 3.45 -18.27 -9.97
CA LEU A 111 4.35 -17.11 -9.87
C LEU A 111 5.66 -17.45 -9.15
N THR A 112 5.61 -18.37 -8.19
CA THR A 112 6.83 -18.85 -7.51
C THR A 112 7.78 -19.57 -8.47
N GLY A 113 7.25 -20.39 -9.37
CA GLY A 113 8.06 -21.09 -10.39
C GLY A 113 8.78 -20.16 -11.36
N LEU A 114 8.21 -18.98 -11.66
CA LEU A 114 8.79 -18.00 -12.60
C LEU A 114 10.02 -17.26 -12.06
N VAL A 115 10.25 -17.29 -10.75
CA VAL A 115 11.36 -16.55 -10.11
C VAL A 115 12.49 -17.50 -9.66
N GLN A 116 12.25 -18.82 -9.67
CA GLN A 116 13.22 -19.84 -9.27
C GLN A 116 14.11 -20.35 -10.42
N SER A 117 13.83 -19.96 -11.67
CA SER A 117 14.62 -20.26 -12.87
C SER A 117 15.66 -19.18 -13.17
#